data_AF-A0A6N8S634-F1
#
_entry.id   AF-A0A6N8S634-F1
#
_cell.length_a   1.000
_cell.length_b   1.000
_cell.length_c   1.000
_cell.angle_alpha   90.00
_cell.angle_beta   90.00
_cell.angle_gamma   90.00
#
_symmetry.space_group_name_H-M   'P 1'
#
loop_
_entity.id
_entity.type
_entity.pdbx_description
1 polymer ?
#
loop_
_entity_poly.entity_id
_entity_poly.type
_entity_poly.pdbx_seq_one_letter_code
_entity_poly.pdbx_strand_id
1 'polypeptide(L)'
;MPADQPLVVISRSGTKRWVSAADTAARKVGLRIGMSASKAQAVIAGLTMMDADPVADAAALERLALWALRQYSPVVAVDGTDGIVMDTEGADHLRGGEEMMITGLVNMLRGRGLTGRAAVADTWGAAHAIARLTTAETTVVPIGGVANAVVGLPIHCLRLPPDTVQRLHVLGVETVGELSAMPRAPLTLRFGPEPGRRLDQLFGRVAEPIEPLRTPDLVGVSKNFQEPIGAAETIEKYVRRLVGQLTAELEQRGLGVRRSDLVIHRVDNTRQCLRAGLAKPVRDPARLSKLLCDRIEKIDPGFGIERLDLVAVMTEVLEERQVASSLIEEDVVDITPVIDVLANRGQRLYRLSPVASDVPERSVMRIAPTAPETGADWAVKWPRPSRLFAHPERIEVTALLPDQPPAVFTWRGKRRRVKRADGPERIFGEWWQRPREMQAVRDYFVVEDEQGERYWVYRAGDGVDLETGSHLWFIHGVFG
;
A
#
# COMPACT_ATOMS: atom_id res chain seq x y z
N MET A 1 6.95 -21.54 18.73
CA MET A 1 6.06 -21.90 19.86
C MET A 1 4.70 -22.28 19.31
N PRO A 2 3.95 -23.21 19.91
CA PRO A 2 2.58 -23.51 19.48
C PRO A 2 1.71 -22.25 19.59
N ALA A 3 0.90 -21.95 18.58
CA ALA A 3 0.07 -20.74 18.54
C ALA A 3 -1.01 -20.68 19.66
N ASP A 4 -1.30 -21.82 20.28
CA ASP A 4 -2.38 -21.96 21.27
C ASP A 4 -1.93 -21.87 22.74
N GLN A 5 -0.61 -21.76 23.00
CA GLN A 5 -0.13 -21.58 24.38
C GLN A 5 -0.19 -20.11 24.80
N PRO A 6 -0.80 -19.78 25.97
CA PRO A 6 -0.90 -18.41 26.42
C PRO A 6 0.46 -17.80 26.71
N LEU A 7 0.70 -16.63 26.13
CA LEU A 7 1.90 -15.83 26.27
C LEU A 7 1.58 -14.47 26.90
N VAL A 8 2.41 -14.07 27.87
CA VAL A 8 2.44 -12.69 28.35
C VAL A 8 3.83 -12.09 28.28
N VAL A 9 3.87 -10.79 28.04
CA VAL A 9 5.08 -9.97 28.11
C VAL A 9 5.09 -9.22 29.44
N ILE A 10 6.22 -9.22 30.13
CA ILE A 10 6.40 -8.67 31.46
C ILE A 10 7.32 -7.45 31.40
N SER A 11 6.82 -6.30 31.83
CA SER A 11 7.64 -5.12 32.09
C SER A 11 8.08 -5.07 33.56
N ARG A 12 9.22 -4.41 33.81
CA ARG A 12 9.81 -4.29 35.14
C ARG A 12 10.17 -2.83 35.43
N SER A 13 9.94 -2.39 36.67
CA SER A 13 10.43 -1.11 37.19
C SER A 13 10.85 -1.32 38.64
N GLY A 14 12.17 -1.29 38.88
CA GLY A 14 12.76 -1.75 40.14
C GLY A 14 12.36 -3.21 40.44
N THR A 15 11.75 -3.44 41.59
CA THR A 15 11.26 -4.77 42.01
C THR A 15 9.86 -5.11 41.50
N LYS A 16 9.11 -4.13 40.96
CA LYS A 16 7.75 -4.35 40.46
C LYS A 16 7.79 -4.98 39.08
N ARG A 17 7.08 -6.10 38.90
CA ARG A 17 6.89 -6.80 37.61
C ARG A 17 5.41 -6.91 37.30
N TRP A 18 5.00 -6.47 36.11
CA TRP A 18 3.61 -6.52 35.67
C TRP A 18 3.49 -6.94 34.20
N VAL A 19 2.34 -7.46 33.83
CA VAL A 19 1.98 -7.82 32.46
C VAL A 19 1.83 -6.53 31.64
N SER A 20 2.70 -6.33 30.66
CA SER A 20 2.62 -5.19 29.73
C SER A 20 1.84 -5.53 28.46
N ALA A 21 1.94 -6.77 27.98
CA ALA A 21 1.13 -7.28 26.89
C ALA A 21 0.66 -8.71 27.19
N ALA A 22 -0.51 -9.06 26.67
CA ALA A 22 -1.08 -10.40 26.76
C ALA A 22 -1.68 -10.77 25.41
N ASP A 23 -1.37 -11.96 24.92
CA ASP A 23 -1.93 -12.50 23.68
C ASP A 23 -3.44 -12.82 23.83
N THR A 24 -4.06 -13.20 22.71
CA THR A 24 -5.49 -13.49 22.68
C THR A 24 -5.87 -14.69 23.57
N ALA A 25 -5.00 -15.70 23.67
CA ALA A 25 -5.24 -16.89 24.50
C ALA A 25 -5.19 -16.54 26.00
N ALA A 26 -4.17 -15.78 26.43
CA ALA A 26 -4.01 -15.26 27.78
C ALA A 26 -5.20 -14.38 28.20
N ARG A 27 -5.67 -13.49 27.32
CA ARG A 27 -6.85 -12.65 27.59
C ARG A 27 -8.13 -13.47 27.79
N LYS A 28 -8.34 -14.54 27.03
CA LYS A 28 -9.51 -15.43 27.19
C LYS A 28 -9.55 -16.11 28.55
N VAL A 29 -8.40 -16.37 29.15
CA VAL A 29 -8.27 -17.00 30.48
C VAL A 29 -8.27 -15.96 31.61
N GLY A 30 -8.47 -14.68 31.29
CA GLY A 30 -8.65 -13.60 32.28
C GLY A 30 -7.37 -12.86 32.68
N LEU A 31 -6.24 -13.10 31.99
CA LEU A 31 -5.04 -12.28 32.16
C LEU A 31 -5.27 -10.88 31.56
N ARG A 32 -4.85 -9.84 32.30
CA ARG A 32 -5.05 -8.43 31.92
C ARG A 32 -3.73 -7.67 32.01
N ILE A 33 -3.59 -6.68 31.13
CA ILE A 33 -2.49 -5.70 31.20
C ILE A 33 -2.54 -4.98 32.56
N GLY A 34 -1.38 -4.76 33.17
CA GLY A 34 -1.23 -4.17 34.50
C GLY A 34 -1.29 -5.18 35.66
N MET A 35 -1.67 -6.43 35.41
CA MET A 35 -1.66 -7.49 36.45
C MET A 35 -0.23 -7.78 36.91
N SER A 36 0.00 -8.05 38.20
CA SER A 36 1.33 -8.46 38.68
C SER A 36 1.75 -9.81 38.08
N ALA A 37 3.04 -9.97 37.78
CA ALA A 37 3.56 -11.19 37.17
C ALA A 37 3.27 -12.43 38.03
N SER A 38 3.40 -12.32 39.36
CA SER A 38 3.08 -13.40 40.30
C SER A 38 1.60 -13.80 40.26
N LYS A 39 0.68 -12.83 40.11
CA LYS A 39 -0.74 -13.11 39.99
C LYS A 39 -1.06 -13.78 38.65
N ALA A 40 -0.42 -13.35 37.57
CA ALA A 40 -0.58 -13.98 36.26
C ALA A 40 -0.13 -15.44 36.26
N GLN A 41 1.02 -15.73 36.89
CA GLN A 41 1.54 -17.09 37.03
C GLN A 41 0.66 -18.00 37.91
N ALA A 42 -0.03 -17.43 38.90
CA ALA A 42 -0.97 -18.17 39.74
C ALA A 42 -2.27 -18.56 39.02
N VAL A 43 -2.68 -17.78 38.01
CA VAL A 43 -3.90 -18.05 37.21
C VAL A 43 -3.66 -19.21 36.23
N ILE A 44 -2.45 -19.32 35.67
CA ILE A 44 -2.10 -20.35 34.68
C ILE A 44 -0.77 -21.00 35.06
N ALA A 45 -0.82 -22.26 35.50
CA ALA A 45 0.38 -23.07 35.67
C ALA A 45 1.06 -23.31 34.31
N GLY A 46 2.35 -23.00 34.21
CA GLY A 46 3.11 -23.13 32.95
C GLY A 46 2.94 -21.97 31.97
N LEU A 47 2.44 -20.81 32.42
CA LEU A 47 2.36 -19.59 31.60
C LEU A 47 3.74 -19.21 31.03
N THR A 48 3.81 -19.02 29.71
CA THR A 48 5.04 -18.49 29.10
C THR A 48 5.10 -16.99 29.35
N MET A 49 6.17 -16.55 30.01
CA MET A 49 6.44 -15.14 30.30
C MET A 49 7.71 -14.72 29.57
N MET A 50 7.63 -13.68 28.74
CA MET A 50 8.78 -13.05 28.10
C MET A 50 9.01 -11.67 28.72
N ASP A 51 10.26 -11.26 28.86
CA ASP A 51 10.53 -9.89 29.31
C ASP A 51 10.30 -8.90 28.16
N ALA A 52 9.72 -7.74 28.47
CA ALA A 52 9.53 -6.68 27.51
C ALA A 52 10.88 -6.10 27.08
N ASP A 53 11.04 -5.85 25.78
CA ASP A 53 12.16 -5.08 25.22
C ASP A 53 11.61 -3.84 24.49
N PRO A 54 11.33 -2.73 25.23
CA PRO A 54 10.75 -1.53 24.65
C PRO A 54 11.64 -0.89 23.58
N VAL A 55 12.96 -1.11 23.63
CA VAL A 55 13.91 -0.57 22.66
C VAL A 55 13.79 -1.33 21.34
N ALA A 56 13.73 -2.65 21.40
CA ALA A 56 13.49 -3.47 20.21
C ALA A 56 12.11 -3.22 19.59
N ASP A 57 11.08 -3.05 20.42
CA ASP A 57 9.72 -2.73 19.97
C ASP A 57 9.66 -1.36 19.26
N ALA A 58 10.26 -0.33 19.85
CA ALA A 58 10.34 1.00 19.25
C ALA A 58 11.10 0.97 17.91
N ALA A 59 12.23 0.26 17.85
CA ALA A 59 12.98 0.09 16.60
C ALA A 59 12.18 -0.68 15.54
N ALA A 60 11.34 -1.65 15.94
CA ALA A 60 10.46 -2.36 15.02
C ALA A 60 9.36 -1.45 14.46
N LEU A 61 8.78 -0.61 15.30
CA LEU A 61 7.77 0.36 14.90
C LEU A 61 8.36 1.43 13.96
N GLU A 62 9.56 1.90 14.23
CA GLU A 62 10.27 2.83 13.35
C GLU A 62 10.56 2.22 11.97
N ARG A 63 10.97 0.94 11.90
CA ARG A 63 11.13 0.24 10.61
C ARG A 63 9.82 0.13 9.84
N LEU A 64 8.70 -0.11 10.53
CA LEU A 64 7.37 -0.12 9.90
C LEU A 64 6.98 1.28 9.40
N ALA A 65 7.27 2.34 10.18
CA ALA A 65 7.04 3.72 9.77
C ALA A 65 7.88 4.10 8.54
N LEU A 66 9.16 3.70 8.50
CA LEU A 66 10.02 3.86 7.31
C LEU A 66 9.49 3.12 6.08
N TRP A 67 9.00 1.89 6.26
CA TRP A 67 8.36 1.16 5.17
C TRP A 67 7.11 1.89 4.68
N ALA A 68 6.28 2.41 5.58
CA ALA A 68 5.09 3.18 5.23
C ALA A 68 5.45 4.49 4.50
N LEU A 69 6.49 5.19 4.97
CA LEU A 69 7.05 6.38 4.32
C LEU A 69 7.45 6.08 2.88
N ARG A 70 8.18 4.98 2.67
CA ARG A 70 8.62 4.57 1.33
C ARG A 70 7.47 4.18 0.42
N GLN A 71 6.40 3.57 0.93
CA GLN A 71 5.38 2.90 0.11
C GLN A 71 4.07 3.66 -0.09
N TYR A 72 3.65 4.48 0.88
CA TYR A 72 2.34 5.12 0.89
C TYR A 72 2.46 6.63 0.81
N SER A 73 3.11 7.26 1.78
CA SER A 73 3.07 8.71 1.95
C SER A 73 4.43 9.33 2.24
N PRO A 74 4.71 10.57 1.79
CA PRO A 74 5.88 11.35 2.20
C PRO A 74 5.83 11.86 3.65
N VAL A 75 4.66 11.83 4.30
CA VAL A 75 4.47 12.33 5.67
C VAL A 75 3.99 11.19 6.55
N VAL A 76 4.93 10.59 7.27
CA VAL A 76 4.69 9.45 8.16
C VAL A 76 5.44 9.65 9.46
N ALA A 77 4.79 9.39 10.59
CA ALA A 77 5.41 9.45 11.92
C ALA A 77 5.01 8.24 12.77
N VAL A 78 5.83 7.96 13.78
CA VAL A 78 5.47 7.02 14.85
C VAL A 78 4.47 7.69 15.79
N ASP A 79 3.43 6.96 16.19
CA ASP A 79 2.37 7.42 17.10
C ASP A 79 2.33 6.55 18.36
N GLY A 80 3.08 6.98 19.38
CA GLY A 80 3.19 6.27 20.65
C GLY A 80 4.08 5.02 20.56
N THR A 81 3.66 3.92 21.19
CA THR A 81 4.45 2.68 21.29
C THR A 81 4.01 1.59 20.32
N ASP A 82 2.89 1.78 19.64
CA ASP A 82 2.18 0.75 18.88
C ASP A 82 1.39 1.31 17.68
N GLY A 83 1.68 2.54 17.26
CA GLY A 83 0.95 3.23 16.18
C GLY A 83 1.85 3.90 15.16
N ILE A 84 1.31 4.09 13.96
CA ILE A 84 1.89 4.89 12.89
C ILE A 84 0.80 5.82 12.39
N VAL A 85 1.13 7.09 12.24
CA VAL A 85 0.28 8.08 11.58
C VAL A 85 0.88 8.44 10.24
N MET A 86 0.05 8.62 9.22
CA MET A 86 0.47 9.12 7.93
C MET A 86 -0.59 10.03 7.31
N ASP A 87 -0.14 11.04 6.58
CA ASP A 87 -1.00 11.84 5.72
C ASP A 87 -1.23 11.08 4.42
N THR A 88 -2.48 10.80 4.07
CA THR A 88 -2.79 9.99 2.88
C THR A 88 -3.28 10.83 1.71
N GLU A 89 -3.25 12.16 1.81
CA GLU A 89 -3.71 13.05 0.75
C GLU A 89 -2.98 12.77 -0.57
N GLY A 90 -3.75 12.45 -1.61
CA GLY A 90 -3.25 12.11 -2.94
C GLY A 90 -2.58 10.74 -3.09
N ALA A 91 -2.41 9.97 -2.00
CA ALA A 91 -1.84 8.61 -2.03
C ALA A 91 -2.90 7.52 -2.30
N ASP A 92 -4.15 7.80 -1.97
CA ASP A 92 -5.31 6.93 -2.04
C ASP A 92 -5.76 6.61 -3.49
N HIS A 93 -5.77 7.61 -4.38
CA HIS A 93 -6.18 7.43 -5.78
C HIS A 93 -5.37 6.35 -6.52
N LEU A 94 -4.06 6.27 -6.24
CA LEU A 94 -3.17 5.28 -6.85
C LEU A 94 -3.49 3.85 -6.40
N ARG A 95 -4.20 3.70 -5.26
CA ARG A 95 -4.55 2.42 -4.63
C ARG A 95 -6.02 2.04 -4.84
N GLY A 96 -6.80 2.85 -5.56
CA GLY A 96 -8.23 2.61 -5.79
C GLY A 96 -9.13 3.20 -4.70
N GLY A 97 -8.66 4.22 -3.98
CA GLY A 97 -9.38 4.90 -2.91
C GLY A 97 -8.90 4.52 -1.50
N GLU A 98 -9.36 5.27 -0.51
CA GLU A 98 -8.95 5.15 0.90
C GLU A 98 -9.22 3.73 1.46
N GLU A 99 -10.39 3.16 1.16
CA GLU A 99 -10.80 1.84 1.65
C GLU A 99 -9.89 0.72 1.11
N MET A 100 -9.60 0.74 -0.19
CA MET A 100 -8.69 -0.23 -0.82
C MET A 100 -7.26 -0.09 -0.30
N MET A 101 -6.82 1.15 -0.04
CA MET A 101 -5.51 1.42 0.53
C MET A 101 -5.36 0.82 1.93
N ILE A 102 -6.29 1.13 2.86
CA ILE A 102 -6.16 0.64 4.25
C ILE A 102 -6.40 -0.86 4.36
N THR A 103 -7.33 -1.42 3.56
CA THR A 103 -7.58 -2.86 3.51
C THR A 103 -6.36 -3.59 2.98
N GLY A 104 -5.73 -3.08 1.92
CA GLY A 104 -4.47 -3.60 1.40
C GLY A 104 -3.33 -3.55 2.41
N LEU A 105 -3.22 -2.44 3.16
CA LEU A 105 -2.22 -2.25 4.21
C LEU A 105 -2.39 -3.29 5.33
N VAL A 106 -3.59 -3.43 5.89
CA VAL A 106 -3.89 -4.38 6.97
C VAL A 106 -3.68 -5.82 6.51
N ASN A 107 -4.12 -6.18 5.30
CA ASN A 107 -3.90 -7.52 4.75
C ASN A 107 -2.41 -7.83 4.54
N MET A 108 -1.62 -6.84 4.13
CA MET A 108 -0.17 -7.00 3.98
C MET A 108 0.51 -7.20 5.34
N LEU A 109 0.10 -6.46 6.38
CA LEU A 109 0.61 -6.66 7.74
C LEU A 109 0.27 -8.08 8.22
N ARG A 110 -0.97 -8.53 8.00
CA ARG A 110 -1.42 -9.89 8.32
C ARG A 110 -0.58 -10.95 7.60
N GLY A 111 -0.29 -10.75 6.33
CA GLY A 111 0.58 -11.63 5.54
C GLY A 111 2.01 -11.73 6.08
N ARG A 112 2.46 -10.75 6.87
CA ARG A 112 3.75 -10.74 7.59
C ARG A 112 3.64 -11.19 9.05
N GLY A 113 2.48 -11.70 9.47
CA GLY A 113 2.24 -12.15 10.85
C GLY A 113 1.95 -11.02 11.85
N LEU A 114 1.68 -9.80 11.38
CA LEU A 114 1.33 -8.65 12.23
C LEU A 114 -0.16 -8.37 12.15
N THR A 115 -0.82 -8.25 13.30
CA THR A 115 -2.21 -7.77 13.37
C THR A 115 -2.20 -6.26 13.54
N GLY A 116 -2.99 -5.54 12.74
CA GLY A 116 -3.11 -4.09 12.83
C GLY A 116 -4.54 -3.64 12.60
N ARG A 117 -4.87 -2.45 13.10
CA ARG A 117 -6.10 -1.72 12.79
C ARG A 117 -5.74 -0.40 12.14
N ALA A 118 -6.56 0.06 11.21
CA ALA A 118 -6.34 1.32 10.50
C ALA A 118 -7.65 2.12 10.44
N ALA A 119 -7.52 3.44 10.61
CA ALA A 119 -8.62 4.36 10.39
C ALA A 119 -8.15 5.53 9.52
N VAL A 120 -9.01 5.97 8.60
CA VAL A 120 -8.84 7.22 7.83
C VAL A 120 -9.90 8.20 8.28
N ALA A 121 -9.48 9.43 8.54
CA ALA A 121 -10.35 10.54 8.93
C ALA A 121 -9.66 11.86 8.58
N ASP A 122 -10.43 12.96 8.61
CA ASP A 122 -9.96 14.31 8.28
C ASP A 122 -8.83 14.83 9.19
N THR A 123 -8.62 14.21 10.36
CA THR A 123 -7.61 14.64 11.35
C THR A 123 -6.88 13.47 11.97
N TRP A 124 -5.61 13.69 12.34
CA TRP A 124 -4.84 12.72 13.13
C TRP A 124 -5.53 12.40 14.46
N GLY A 125 -6.06 13.40 15.17
CA GLY A 125 -6.86 13.22 16.38
C GLY A 125 -7.98 12.20 16.23
N ALA A 126 -8.81 12.34 15.19
CA ALA A 126 -9.93 11.43 14.93
C ALA A 126 -9.45 10.04 14.50
N ALA A 127 -8.52 9.95 13.55
CA ALA A 127 -7.98 8.68 13.07
C ALA A 127 -7.35 7.86 14.21
N HIS A 128 -6.57 8.50 15.08
CA HIS A 128 -5.99 7.89 16.27
C HIS A 128 -7.04 7.31 17.22
N ALA A 129 -8.08 8.11 17.54
CA ALA A 129 -9.13 7.70 18.46
C ALA A 129 -9.90 6.49 17.91
N ILE A 130 -10.27 6.54 16.63
CA ILE A 130 -11.07 5.49 15.99
C ILE A 130 -10.28 4.20 15.84
N ALA A 131 -9.01 4.26 15.38
CA ALA A 131 -8.18 3.08 15.18
C ALA A 131 -7.93 2.29 16.48
N ARG A 132 -7.86 2.99 17.62
CA ARG A 132 -7.56 2.38 18.92
C ARG A 132 -8.80 1.88 19.67
N LEU A 133 -9.95 2.53 19.47
CA LEU A 133 -11.16 2.26 20.26
C LEU A 133 -12.23 1.48 19.53
N THR A 134 -12.19 1.44 18.20
CA THR A 134 -13.14 0.67 17.40
C THR A 134 -12.65 -0.78 17.25
N THR A 135 -13.58 -1.71 17.19
CA THR A 135 -13.29 -3.14 17.00
C THR A 135 -13.03 -3.51 15.55
N ALA A 136 -13.51 -2.71 14.60
CA ALA A 136 -13.28 -2.89 13.17
C ALA A 136 -11.79 -2.81 12.84
N GLU A 137 -11.32 -3.68 11.95
CA GLU A 137 -9.92 -3.68 11.50
C GLU A 137 -9.61 -2.49 10.60
N THR A 138 -10.58 -2.06 9.79
CA THR A 138 -10.46 -0.94 8.86
C THR A 138 -11.68 -0.05 9.01
N THR A 139 -11.47 1.26 9.13
CA THR A 139 -12.56 2.25 9.17
C THR A 139 -12.20 3.45 8.30
N VAL A 140 -13.12 3.89 7.45
CA VAL A 140 -12.99 5.16 6.71
C VAL A 140 -14.12 6.06 7.18
N VAL A 141 -13.77 7.22 7.74
CA VAL A 141 -14.73 8.26 8.08
C VAL A 141 -14.86 9.19 6.88
N PRO A 142 -16.07 9.38 6.33
CA PRO A 142 -16.25 10.33 5.23
C PRO A 142 -15.96 11.76 5.70
N ILE A 143 -15.55 12.60 4.76
CA ILE A 143 -15.28 14.02 5.02
C ILE A 143 -16.46 14.68 5.76
N GLY A 144 -16.17 15.36 6.86
CA GLY A 144 -17.17 16.00 7.72
C GLY A 144 -17.91 15.04 8.68
N GLY A 145 -17.65 13.74 8.60
CA GLY A 145 -18.25 12.70 9.46
C GLY A 145 -17.59 12.54 10.84
N VAL A 146 -16.47 13.23 11.09
CA VAL A 146 -15.67 13.10 12.31
C VAL A 146 -16.49 13.30 13.57
N ALA A 147 -17.35 14.33 13.62
CA ALA A 147 -18.12 14.64 14.82
C ALA A 147 -18.99 13.48 15.27
N ASN A 148 -19.72 12.85 14.34
CA ASN A 148 -20.58 11.71 14.66
C ASN A 148 -19.78 10.46 15.06
N ALA A 149 -18.60 10.25 14.46
CA ALA A 149 -17.75 9.10 14.73
C ALA A 149 -17.08 9.15 16.12
N VAL A 150 -16.79 10.35 16.64
CA VAL A 150 -15.96 10.53 17.85
C VAL A 150 -16.73 10.93 19.10
N VAL A 151 -17.94 11.49 18.99
CA VAL A 151 -18.68 12.06 20.13
C VAL A 151 -18.93 11.03 21.25
N GLY A 152 -19.20 9.77 20.90
CA GLY A 152 -19.41 8.69 21.87
C GLY A 152 -18.14 8.04 22.39
N LEU A 153 -16.96 8.45 21.93
CA LEU A 153 -15.69 7.85 22.35
C LEU A 153 -15.29 8.36 23.75
N PRO A 154 -14.63 7.51 24.56
CA PRO A 154 -14.12 7.89 25.87
C PRO A 154 -12.99 8.93 25.80
N ILE A 155 -12.92 9.81 26.81
CA ILE A 155 -11.97 10.94 26.85
C ILE A 155 -10.47 10.57 26.81
N HIS A 156 -10.10 9.33 27.17
CA HIS A 156 -8.70 8.90 27.11
C HIS A 156 -8.16 8.80 25.67
N CYS A 157 -9.03 8.87 24.66
CA CYS A 157 -8.64 8.93 23.25
C CYS A 157 -7.94 10.24 22.86
N LEU A 158 -8.09 11.30 23.67
CA LEU A 158 -7.57 12.64 23.39
C LEU A 158 -6.08 12.79 23.65
N ARG A 159 -5.35 11.70 23.92
CA ARG A 159 -3.90 11.70 24.25
C ARG A 159 -3.56 12.64 25.40
N LEU A 160 -4.48 12.78 26.36
CA LEU A 160 -4.30 13.60 27.54
C LEU A 160 -3.45 12.88 28.59
N PRO A 161 -2.71 13.61 29.45
CA PRO A 161 -2.01 13.02 30.58
C PRO A 161 -2.98 12.20 31.47
N PRO A 162 -2.55 11.02 31.98
CA PRO A 162 -3.42 10.16 32.80
C PRO A 162 -4.05 10.89 34.01
N ASP A 163 -3.30 11.77 34.66
CA ASP A 163 -3.78 12.56 35.81
C ASP A 163 -4.90 13.54 35.41
N THR A 164 -4.87 14.06 34.19
CA THR A 164 -5.93 14.93 33.66
C THR A 164 -7.19 14.12 33.33
N VAL A 165 -7.03 12.95 32.71
CA VAL A 165 -8.13 12.02 32.44
C VAL A 165 -8.81 11.60 33.75
N GLN A 166 -8.04 11.22 34.78
CA GLN A 166 -8.59 10.83 36.07
C GLN A 166 -9.37 11.97 36.74
N ARG A 167 -8.85 13.19 36.71
CA ARG A 167 -9.54 14.36 37.28
C ARG A 167 -10.81 14.73 36.50
N LEU A 168 -10.84 14.50 35.19
CA LEU A 168 -12.04 14.67 34.36
C LEU A 168 -13.12 13.62 34.69
N HIS A 169 -12.73 12.36 34.90
CA HIS A 169 -13.63 11.31 35.36
C HIS A 169 -14.25 11.63 36.72
N VAL A 170 -13.49 12.21 37.66
CA VAL A 170 -14.02 12.66 38.96
C VAL A 170 -15.11 13.74 38.80
N LEU A 171 -15.11 14.49 37.70
CA LEU A 171 -16.16 15.47 37.37
C LEU A 171 -17.33 14.88 36.57
N GLY A 172 -17.35 13.57 36.36
CA GLY A 172 -18.38 12.90 35.58
C GLY A 172 -18.26 13.10 34.08
N VAL A 173 -17.06 13.46 33.58
CA VAL A 173 -16.79 13.55 32.15
C VAL A 173 -16.13 12.25 31.71
N GLU A 174 -16.85 11.46 30.92
CA GLU A 174 -16.41 10.16 30.41
C GLU A 174 -16.20 10.17 28.91
N THR A 175 -16.97 10.99 28.17
CA THR A 175 -16.97 11.00 26.70
C THR A 175 -16.45 12.30 26.08
N VAL A 176 -15.98 12.22 24.83
CA VAL A 176 -15.57 13.38 24.03
C VAL A 176 -16.74 14.35 23.85
N GLY A 177 -17.96 13.84 23.64
CA GLY A 177 -19.17 14.64 23.55
C GLY A 177 -19.42 15.50 24.78
N GLU A 178 -19.37 14.89 25.97
CA GLU A 178 -19.52 15.59 27.25
C GLU A 178 -18.46 16.68 27.43
N LEU A 179 -17.18 16.35 27.19
CA LEU A 179 -16.10 17.34 27.29
C LEU A 179 -16.29 18.49 26.29
N SER A 180 -16.79 18.20 25.09
CA SER A 180 -17.03 19.20 24.05
C SER A 180 -18.19 20.16 24.40
N ALA A 181 -19.15 19.71 25.20
CA ALA A 181 -20.29 20.50 25.67
C ALA A 181 -19.93 21.41 26.87
N MET A 182 -18.81 21.17 27.54
CA MET A 182 -18.38 21.98 28.67
C MET A 182 -17.97 23.40 28.25
N PRO A 183 -18.28 24.43 29.06
CA PRO A 183 -17.78 25.77 28.82
C PRO A 183 -16.24 25.82 28.85
N ARG A 184 -15.64 26.50 27.85
CA ARG A 184 -14.18 26.53 27.67
C ARG A 184 -13.43 27.23 28.80
N ALA A 185 -13.93 28.36 29.29
CA ALA A 185 -13.26 29.14 30.33
C ALA A 185 -12.98 28.36 31.63
N PRO A 186 -13.97 27.69 32.27
CA PRO A 186 -13.72 26.91 33.49
C PRO A 186 -12.86 25.66 33.23
N LEU A 187 -12.97 25.05 32.03
CA LEU A 187 -12.12 23.92 31.65
C LEU A 187 -10.65 24.35 31.62
N THR A 188 -10.34 25.45 30.94
CA THR A 188 -8.97 25.98 30.86
C THR A 188 -8.44 26.43 32.21
N LEU A 189 -9.26 27.06 33.05
CA LEU A 189 -8.86 27.51 34.38
C LEU A 189 -8.43 26.35 35.29
N ARG A 190 -9.14 25.21 35.21
CA ARG A 190 -8.93 24.06 36.11
C ARG A 190 -7.93 23.04 35.60
N PHE A 191 -7.89 22.84 34.28
CA PHE A 191 -7.10 21.77 33.64
C PHE A 191 -5.99 22.29 32.72
N GLY A 192 -5.90 23.59 32.52
CA GLY A 192 -5.03 24.20 31.53
C GLY A 192 -5.61 24.11 30.11
N PRO A 193 -4.87 24.63 29.10
CA PRO A 193 -5.36 24.73 27.72
C PRO A 193 -5.39 23.39 26.96
N GLU A 194 -4.71 22.34 27.46
CA GLU A 194 -4.47 21.10 26.72
C GLU A 194 -5.75 20.32 26.34
N PRO A 195 -6.75 20.13 27.23
CA PRO A 195 -7.99 19.44 26.84
C PRO A 195 -8.74 20.16 25.72
N GLY A 196 -8.81 21.50 25.78
CA GLY A 196 -9.41 22.31 24.73
C GLY A 196 -8.65 22.18 23.40
N ARG A 197 -7.32 22.26 23.46
CA ARG A 197 -6.45 22.10 22.29
C ARG A 197 -6.62 20.74 21.63
N ARG A 198 -6.65 19.65 22.41
CA ARG A 198 -6.83 18.27 21.89
C ARG A 198 -8.21 18.05 21.28
N LEU A 199 -9.25 18.65 21.85
CA LEU A 199 -10.58 18.67 21.23
C LEU A 199 -10.56 19.42 19.90
N ASP A 200 -9.92 20.58 19.84
CA ASP A 200 -9.86 21.37 18.61
C ASP A 200 -9.06 20.69 17.50
N GLN A 201 -7.99 19.98 17.85
CA GLN A 201 -7.25 19.13 16.92
C GLN A 201 -8.08 17.94 16.43
N LEU A 202 -8.81 17.28 17.32
CA LEU A 202 -9.66 16.14 16.97
C LEU A 202 -10.79 16.56 16.01
N PHE A 203 -11.43 17.71 16.24
CA PHE A 203 -12.48 18.24 15.35
C PHE A 203 -11.94 19.04 14.15
N GLY A 204 -10.62 19.17 13.98
CA GLY A 204 -10.01 19.86 12.83
C GLY A 204 -10.12 21.38 12.86
N ARG A 205 -10.46 21.97 14.02
CA ARG A 205 -10.49 23.43 14.21
C ARG A 205 -9.10 24.03 14.31
N VAL A 206 -8.13 23.25 14.78
CA VAL A 206 -6.72 23.59 14.86
C VAL A 206 -5.93 22.49 14.18
N ALA A 207 -4.96 22.86 13.33
CA ALA A 207 -4.11 21.90 12.66
C ALA A 207 -3.22 21.13 13.66
N GLU A 208 -3.06 19.82 13.41
CA GLU A 208 -2.11 18.97 14.11
C GLU A 208 -1.14 18.38 13.07
N PRO A 209 -0.06 19.10 12.72
CA PRO A 209 0.84 18.66 11.66
C PRO A 209 1.62 17.41 12.08
N ILE A 210 1.71 16.44 11.16
CA ILE A 210 2.49 15.22 11.35
C ILE A 210 3.94 15.52 10.96
N GLU A 211 4.88 15.41 11.91
CA GLU A 211 6.32 15.52 11.65
C GLU A 211 6.86 14.26 10.97
N PRO A 212 7.29 14.33 9.68
CA PRO A 212 7.79 13.16 8.98
C PRO A 212 9.02 12.59 9.67
N LEU A 213 9.09 11.27 9.72
CA LEU A 213 10.23 10.54 10.24
C LEU A 213 11.50 10.91 9.46
N ARG A 214 12.55 11.28 10.20
CA ARG A 214 13.90 11.56 9.68
C ARG A 214 14.86 10.51 10.23
N THR A 215 15.58 9.82 9.36
CA THR A 215 16.65 8.90 9.77
C THR A 215 17.96 9.28 9.08
N PRO A 216 19.13 9.00 9.70
CA PRO A 216 20.43 9.32 9.12
C PRO A 216 20.68 8.67 7.74
N ASP A 217 19.99 7.56 7.47
CA ASP A 217 20.05 6.84 6.20
C ASP A 217 19.39 7.62 5.06
N LEU A 218 18.45 8.51 5.37
CA LEU A 218 17.80 9.35 4.39
C LEU A 218 18.69 10.54 4.05
N VAL A 219 19.05 10.65 2.77
CA VAL A 219 19.76 11.83 2.25
C VAL A 219 18.73 12.92 2.01
N GLY A 220 18.91 14.07 2.65
CA GLY A 220 17.98 15.19 2.51
C GLY A 220 18.67 16.52 2.66
N VAL A 221 18.13 17.52 1.96
CA VAL A 221 18.58 18.90 1.97
C VAL A 221 17.40 19.81 2.23
N SER A 222 17.63 20.94 2.89
CA SER A 222 16.57 21.88 3.26
C SER A 222 16.96 23.31 2.96
N LYS A 223 15.96 24.14 2.71
CA LYS A 223 16.11 25.58 2.57
C LYS A 223 15.04 26.29 3.38
N ASN A 224 15.48 27.04 4.40
CA ASN A 224 14.66 28.01 5.11
C ASN A 224 14.73 29.37 4.40
N PHE A 225 13.60 30.06 4.36
CA PHE A 225 13.47 31.41 3.83
C PHE A 225 13.30 32.41 4.97
N GLN A 226 13.92 33.58 4.83
CA GLN A 226 13.74 34.69 5.78
C GLN A 226 12.40 35.39 5.55
N GLU A 227 11.98 35.49 4.29
CA GLU A 227 10.68 36.00 3.87
C GLU A 227 9.92 34.89 3.13
N PRO A 228 8.63 34.67 3.43
CA PRO A 228 7.84 33.65 2.76
C PRO A 228 7.79 33.88 1.25
N ILE A 229 7.99 32.81 0.46
CA ILE A 229 7.92 32.87 -1.00
C ILE A 229 6.59 32.32 -1.51
N GLY A 230 6.12 32.83 -2.66
CA GLY A 230 4.92 32.32 -3.32
C GLY A 230 4.96 32.29 -4.85
N ALA A 231 5.90 33.00 -5.49
CA ALA A 231 6.02 33.01 -6.94
C ALA A 231 6.57 31.67 -7.48
N ALA A 232 5.91 31.12 -8.50
CA ALA A 232 6.27 29.83 -9.11
C ALA A 232 7.71 29.79 -9.61
N GLU A 233 8.19 30.88 -10.22
CA GLU A 233 9.56 31.01 -10.73
C GLU A 233 10.59 30.98 -9.59
N THR A 234 10.23 31.54 -8.44
CA THR A 234 11.08 31.53 -7.24
C THR A 234 11.13 30.12 -6.64
N ILE A 235 9.98 29.45 -6.54
CA ILE A 235 9.90 28.06 -6.10
C ILE A 235 10.74 27.17 -7.03
N GLU A 236 10.58 27.30 -8.35
CA GLU A 236 11.34 26.54 -9.35
C GLU A 236 12.86 26.71 -9.17
N LYS A 237 13.32 27.96 -9.04
CA LYS A 237 14.73 28.28 -8.81
C LYS A 237 15.28 27.57 -7.58
N TYR A 238 14.56 27.56 -6.47
CA TYR A 238 15.00 26.91 -5.24
C TYR A 238 14.89 25.39 -5.30
N VAL A 239 13.88 24.84 -5.96
CA VAL A 239 13.76 23.40 -6.21
C VAL A 239 14.96 22.90 -7.02
N ARG A 240 15.33 23.58 -8.12
CA ARG A 240 16.52 23.24 -8.91
C ARG A 240 17.81 23.28 -8.08
N ARG A 241 17.94 24.27 -7.21
CA ARG A 241 19.09 24.39 -6.29
C ARG A 241 19.15 23.25 -5.28
N LEU A 242 18.02 22.91 -4.66
CA LEU A 242 17.91 21.78 -3.73
C LEU A 242 18.21 20.46 -4.44
N VAL A 243 17.73 20.28 -5.67
CA VAL A 243 18.05 19.10 -6.48
C VAL A 243 19.55 18.98 -6.70
N GLY A 244 20.24 20.06 -7.09
CA GLY A 244 21.69 20.06 -7.26
C GLY A 244 22.46 19.69 -5.98
N GLN A 245 22.01 20.20 -4.83
CA GLN A 245 22.58 19.85 -3.53
C GLN A 245 22.33 18.38 -3.18
N LEU A 246 21.10 17.88 -3.37
CA LEU A 246 20.75 16.49 -3.11
C LEU A 246 21.59 15.54 -3.96
N THR A 247 21.76 15.84 -5.26
CA THR A 247 22.56 15.00 -6.16
C THR A 247 24.04 14.95 -5.75
N ALA A 248 24.59 16.05 -5.25
CA ALA A 248 25.96 16.08 -4.74
C ALA A 248 26.13 15.24 -3.47
N GLU A 249 25.16 15.29 -2.55
CA GLU A 249 25.16 14.43 -1.35
C GLU A 249 24.99 12.95 -1.69
N LEU A 250 24.16 12.63 -2.69
CA LEU A 250 24.00 11.27 -3.20
C LEU A 250 25.29 10.76 -3.87
N GLU A 251 26.00 11.63 -4.59
CA GLU A 251 27.28 11.31 -5.23
C GLU A 251 28.35 10.92 -4.22
N GLN A 252 28.48 11.70 -3.14
CA GLN A 252 29.43 11.39 -2.06
C GLN A 252 29.18 10.02 -1.42
N ARG A 253 27.93 9.52 -1.47
CA ARG A 253 27.54 8.21 -0.92
C ARG A 253 27.48 7.10 -1.98
N GLY A 254 27.76 7.37 -3.25
CA GLY A 254 27.64 6.39 -4.33
C GLY A 254 26.20 5.92 -4.60
N LEU A 255 25.22 6.78 -4.30
CA LEU A 255 23.80 6.46 -4.38
C LEU A 255 23.13 7.14 -5.57
N GLY A 256 22.07 6.51 -6.08
CA GLY A 256 21.10 7.08 -7.00
C GLY A 256 19.71 7.10 -6.36
N VAL A 257 18.91 8.11 -6.69
CA VAL A 257 17.55 8.22 -6.15
C VAL A 257 16.57 7.40 -6.99
N ARG A 258 15.71 6.65 -6.29
CA ARG A 258 14.53 5.95 -6.85
C ARG A 258 13.23 6.69 -6.53
N ARG A 259 13.20 7.39 -5.40
CA ARG A 259 12.08 8.20 -4.98
C ARG A 259 12.55 9.38 -4.15
N SER A 260 12.10 10.57 -4.52
CA SER A 260 12.34 11.79 -3.76
C SER A 260 11.04 12.47 -3.38
N ASP A 261 10.99 13.03 -2.18
CA ASP A 261 9.87 13.80 -1.70
C ASP A 261 10.31 15.24 -1.42
N LEU A 262 9.57 16.18 -1.99
CA LEU A 262 9.64 17.60 -1.69
C LEU A 262 8.53 17.94 -0.71
N VAL A 263 8.88 18.25 0.53
CA VAL A 263 7.96 18.70 1.58
C VAL A 263 8.02 20.22 1.65
N ILE A 264 6.86 20.84 1.50
CA ILE A 264 6.67 22.29 1.46
C ILE A 264 6.02 22.70 2.77
N HIS A 265 6.70 23.54 3.54
CA HIS A 265 6.23 24.04 4.82
C HIS A 265 5.69 25.46 4.62
N ARG A 266 4.42 25.66 4.97
CA ARG A 266 3.76 26.97 4.90
C ARG A 266 3.73 27.66 6.25
N VAL A 267 3.55 28.98 6.22
CA VAL A 267 3.48 29.84 7.42
C VAL A 267 2.34 29.47 8.37
N ASP A 268 1.26 28.88 7.85
CA ASP A 268 0.10 28.44 8.64
C ASP A 268 0.29 27.06 9.32
N ASN A 269 1.52 26.52 9.32
CA ASN A 269 1.87 25.17 9.76
C ASN A 269 1.25 24.03 8.96
N THR A 270 0.61 24.32 7.82
CA THR A 270 0.20 23.29 6.87
C THR A 270 1.38 22.84 6.02
N ARG A 271 1.26 21.65 5.44
CA ARG A 271 2.29 21.05 4.59
C ARG A 271 1.67 20.56 3.31
N GLN A 272 2.43 20.69 2.24
CA GLN A 272 2.13 20.02 0.97
C GLN A 272 3.33 19.19 0.57
N CYS A 273 3.09 18.07 -0.10
CA CYS A 273 4.17 17.19 -0.53
C CYS A 273 4.07 16.85 -2.02
N LEU A 274 5.21 16.90 -2.70
CA LEU A 274 5.35 16.40 -4.06
C LEU A 274 6.33 15.23 -4.08
N ARG A 275 5.86 14.06 -4.52
CA ARG A 275 6.65 12.84 -4.61
C ARG A 275 7.07 12.55 -6.04
N ALA A 276 8.36 12.49 -6.34
CA ALA A 276 8.88 12.06 -7.64
C ALA A 276 9.41 10.62 -7.57
N GLY A 277 8.89 9.73 -8.40
CA GLY A 277 9.35 8.34 -8.55
C GLY A 277 10.15 8.15 -9.84
N LEU A 278 11.19 7.32 -9.77
CA LEU A 278 12.07 6.99 -10.90
C LEU A 278 12.12 5.47 -11.06
N ALA A 279 12.07 5.01 -12.31
CA ALA A 279 12.02 3.59 -12.65
C ALA A 279 13.37 2.87 -12.52
N LYS A 280 14.48 3.62 -12.43
CA LYS A 280 15.86 3.19 -12.17
C LYS A 280 16.51 4.18 -11.20
N PRO A 281 17.59 3.81 -10.48
CA PRO A 281 18.32 4.78 -9.68
C PRO A 281 18.95 5.84 -10.60
N VAL A 282 18.75 7.11 -10.27
CA VAL A 282 19.19 8.25 -11.10
C VAL A 282 19.91 9.26 -10.22
N ARG A 283 20.99 9.84 -10.76
CA ARG A 283 21.74 10.97 -10.16
C ARG A 283 21.91 12.11 -11.17
N ASP A 284 20.88 12.36 -11.98
CA ASP A 284 20.84 13.46 -12.95
C ASP A 284 19.99 14.63 -12.42
N PRO A 285 20.60 15.80 -12.11
CA PRO A 285 19.89 16.97 -11.63
C PRO A 285 18.84 17.49 -12.61
N ALA A 286 19.06 17.40 -13.92
CA ALA A 286 18.14 17.93 -14.92
C ALA A 286 16.84 17.12 -14.95
N ARG A 287 16.96 15.79 -14.94
CA ARG A 287 15.82 14.87 -14.92
C ARG A 287 15.01 14.99 -13.63
N LEU A 288 15.67 15.05 -12.47
CA LEU A 288 14.96 15.21 -11.19
C LEU A 288 14.28 16.57 -11.08
N SER A 289 14.95 17.63 -11.51
CA SER A 289 14.37 18.97 -11.56
C SER A 289 13.11 18.99 -12.41
N LYS A 290 13.13 18.40 -13.61
CA LYS A 290 11.97 18.34 -14.50
C LYS A 290 10.76 17.69 -13.83
N LEU A 291 10.92 16.53 -13.19
CA LEU A 291 9.82 15.81 -12.53
C LEU A 291 9.15 16.56 -11.36
N LEU A 292 9.91 17.41 -10.66
CA LEU A 292 9.39 18.25 -9.59
C LEU A 292 8.81 19.56 -10.13
N CYS A 293 9.50 20.19 -11.09
CA CYS A 293 9.10 21.47 -11.68
C CYS A 293 7.81 21.34 -12.52
N ASP A 294 7.62 20.23 -13.24
CA ASP A 294 6.38 19.92 -13.98
C ASP A 294 5.14 19.86 -13.08
N ARG A 295 5.31 19.90 -11.75
CA ARG A 295 4.23 19.85 -10.75
C ARG A 295 4.19 21.05 -9.81
N ILE A 296 4.97 22.10 -10.08
CA ILE A 296 4.95 23.33 -9.27
C ILE A 296 3.56 23.99 -9.30
N GLU A 297 2.82 23.88 -10.40
CA GLU A 297 1.45 24.39 -10.51
C GLU A 297 0.48 23.76 -9.49
N LYS A 298 0.81 22.59 -8.95
CA LYS A 298 0.02 21.93 -7.90
C LYS A 298 0.35 22.46 -6.49
N ILE A 299 1.43 23.22 -6.36
CA ILE A 299 1.80 23.84 -5.10
C ILE A 299 0.91 25.05 -4.92
N ASP A 300 0.08 25.00 -3.89
CA ASP A 300 -0.63 26.19 -3.42
C ASP A 300 0.26 26.86 -2.34
N PRO A 301 0.76 28.08 -2.57
CA PRO A 301 1.61 28.74 -1.58
C PRO A 301 0.83 29.25 -0.36
N GLY A 302 -0.49 29.44 -0.46
CA GLY A 302 -1.30 30.05 0.59
C GLY A 302 -0.73 31.39 1.06
N PHE A 303 -0.44 31.50 2.37
CA PHE A 303 0.19 32.66 3.02
C PHE A 303 1.71 32.77 2.78
N GLY A 304 2.28 31.85 2.02
CA GLY A 304 3.70 31.78 1.69
C GLY A 304 4.38 30.55 2.26
N ILE A 305 5.48 30.18 1.61
CA ILE A 305 6.33 29.04 1.94
C ILE A 305 7.54 29.55 2.74
N GLU A 306 7.71 29.03 3.94
CA GLU A 306 8.84 29.38 4.82
C GLU A 306 10.01 28.40 4.73
N ARG A 307 9.75 27.15 4.30
CA ARG A 307 10.77 26.11 4.20
C ARG A 307 10.43 25.06 3.13
N LEU A 308 11.47 24.63 2.42
CA LEU A 308 11.43 23.48 1.50
C LEU A 308 12.42 22.41 1.97
N ASP A 309 11.95 21.17 2.08
CA ASP A 309 12.78 19.99 2.36
C ASP A 309 12.72 19.05 1.16
N LEU A 310 13.87 18.69 0.58
CA LEU A 310 13.97 17.69 -0.49
C LEU A 310 14.73 16.46 0.01
N VAL A 311 14.12 15.28 -0.14
CA VAL A 311 14.54 14.07 0.59
C VAL A 311 14.53 12.89 -0.35
N ALA A 312 15.64 12.17 -0.48
CA ALA A 312 15.71 10.90 -1.20
C ALA A 312 15.23 9.76 -0.27
N VAL A 313 13.92 9.51 -0.26
CA VAL A 313 13.29 8.51 0.62
C VAL A 313 13.56 7.06 0.21
N MET A 314 13.94 6.85 -1.06
CA MET A 314 14.39 5.56 -1.56
C MET A 314 15.61 5.78 -2.46
N THR A 315 16.72 5.18 -2.06
CA THR A 315 18.00 5.23 -2.76
C THR A 315 18.49 3.80 -3.01
N GLU A 316 19.27 3.64 -4.08
CA GLU A 316 19.99 2.39 -4.39
C GLU A 316 21.41 2.77 -4.78
N VAL A 317 22.34 1.82 -4.67
CA VAL A 317 23.72 2.02 -5.17
C VAL A 317 23.65 2.27 -6.68
N LEU A 318 24.31 3.32 -7.13
CA LEU A 318 24.38 3.66 -8.55
C LEU A 318 25.75 3.26 -9.08
N GLU A 319 25.78 2.20 -9.88
CA GLU A 319 26.99 1.79 -10.59
C GLU A 319 27.31 2.80 -11.69
N GLU A 320 28.49 3.39 -11.65
CA GLU A 320 28.98 4.28 -12.70
C GLU A 320 29.34 3.44 -13.93
N ARG A 321 28.53 3.54 -14.98
CA ARG A 321 28.87 2.94 -16.27
C ARG A 321 29.68 3.92 -17.10
N GLN A 322 30.87 3.50 -17.50
CA GLN A 322 31.65 4.21 -18.50
C GLN A 322 30.85 4.20 -19.80
N VAL A 323 30.41 5.37 -20.24
CA VAL A 323 29.76 5.51 -21.54
C VAL A 323 30.82 5.20 -22.59
N ALA A 324 30.70 4.05 -23.26
CA ALA A 324 31.59 3.67 -24.33
C ALA A 324 31.53 4.74 -25.42
N SER A 325 32.70 5.11 -25.96
CA SER A 325 32.78 6.03 -27.09
C SER A 325 31.98 5.46 -28.26
N SER A 326 31.08 6.28 -28.81
CA SER A 326 30.07 6.05 -29.86
C SER A 326 30.57 5.54 -31.21
N LEU A 327 31.77 4.96 -31.28
CA LEU A 327 32.40 4.59 -32.54
C LEU A 327 32.09 3.15 -33.00
N ILE A 328 31.46 2.31 -32.16
CA ILE A 328 31.30 0.87 -32.45
C ILE A 328 29.92 0.28 -32.07
N GLU A 329 29.18 0.84 -31.10
CA GLU A 329 27.90 0.26 -30.61
C GLU A 329 26.68 1.11 -31.03
N GLU A 330 25.58 0.45 -31.39
CA GLU A 330 24.29 1.12 -31.66
C GLU A 330 23.75 1.81 -30.40
N ASP A 331 23.43 3.11 -30.51
CA ASP A 331 22.80 3.88 -29.43
C ASP A 331 21.40 3.31 -29.13
N VAL A 332 21.29 2.45 -28.12
CA VAL A 332 20.01 2.01 -27.60
C VAL A 332 19.34 3.20 -26.91
N VAL A 333 18.27 3.73 -27.51
CA VAL A 333 17.51 4.87 -26.97
C VAL A 333 16.96 4.51 -25.58
N ASP A 334 17.40 5.23 -24.54
CA ASP A 334 16.87 5.06 -23.20
C ASP A 334 15.45 5.63 -23.08
N ILE A 335 14.45 4.74 -23.00
CA ILE A 335 13.04 5.10 -22.79
C ILE A 335 12.69 5.36 -21.32
N THR A 336 13.62 5.13 -20.38
CA THR A 336 13.37 5.29 -18.93
C THR A 336 12.86 6.70 -18.56
N PRO A 337 13.35 7.81 -19.14
CA PRO A 337 12.81 9.15 -18.84
C PRO A 337 11.33 9.30 -19.19
N VAL A 338 10.86 8.65 -20.26
CA VAL A 338 9.44 8.69 -20.66
C VAL A 338 8.59 7.89 -19.68
N ILE A 339 9.07 6.71 -19.27
CA ILE A 339 8.42 5.87 -18.26
C ILE A 339 8.22 6.66 -16.97
N ASP A 340 9.23 7.40 -16.51
CA ASP A 340 9.12 8.20 -15.28
C ASP A 340 8.06 9.29 -15.40
N VAL A 341 8.05 10.07 -16.49
CA VAL A 341 7.08 11.15 -16.68
C VAL A 341 5.66 10.59 -16.68
N LEU A 342 5.41 9.50 -17.39
CA LEU A 342 4.11 8.84 -17.44
C LEU A 342 3.70 8.27 -16.08
N ALA A 343 4.62 7.62 -15.37
CA ALA A 343 4.37 7.08 -14.03
C ALA A 343 4.02 8.18 -13.01
N ASN A 344 4.74 9.31 -13.03
CA ASN A 344 4.47 10.45 -12.12
C ASN A 344 3.18 11.21 -12.46
N ARG A 345 2.62 11.00 -13.66
CA ARG A 345 1.27 11.48 -14.05
C ARG A 345 0.15 10.52 -13.63
N GLY A 346 0.47 9.42 -12.93
CA GLY A 346 -0.50 8.46 -12.40
C GLY A 346 -0.82 7.30 -13.34
N GLN A 347 -0.07 7.11 -14.43
CA GLN A 347 -0.29 5.99 -15.34
C GLN A 347 0.29 4.69 -14.75
N ARG A 348 -0.47 3.59 -14.83
CA ARG A 348 -0.01 2.25 -14.43
C ARG A 348 0.68 1.57 -15.61
N LEU A 349 2.00 1.64 -15.61
CA LEU A 349 2.83 1.06 -16.66
C LEU A 349 3.31 -0.34 -16.29
N TYR A 350 3.28 -1.25 -17.25
CA TYR A 350 3.82 -2.60 -17.11
C TYR A 350 4.23 -3.15 -18.47
N ARG A 351 5.11 -4.14 -18.46
CA ARG A 351 5.42 -5.00 -19.60
C ARG A 351 4.84 -6.39 -19.35
N LEU A 352 4.45 -7.08 -20.41
CA LEU A 352 4.07 -8.49 -20.32
C LEU A 352 5.31 -9.36 -20.54
N SER A 353 5.45 -10.40 -19.72
CA SER A 353 6.55 -11.36 -19.81
C SER A 353 6.00 -12.78 -19.79
N PRO A 354 6.57 -13.71 -20.58
CA PRO A 354 6.14 -15.09 -20.58
C PRO A 354 6.46 -15.77 -19.25
N VAL A 355 5.58 -16.69 -18.88
CA VAL A 355 5.76 -17.59 -17.74
C VAL A 355 5.64 -19.01 -18.26
N ALA A 356 6.51 -19.91 -17.80
CA ALA A 356 6.44 -21.32 -18.12
C ALA A 356 5.22 -21.97 -17.43
N SER A 357 4.06 -21.77 -18.02
CA SER A 357 2.78 -22.33 -17.60
C SER A 357 1.98 -22.71 -18.83
N ASP A 358 1.45 -23.92 -18.85
CA ASP A 358 0.57 -24.38 -19.91
C ASP A 358 -0.83 -23.78 -19.78
N VAL A 359 -1.20 -23.32 -18.58
CA VAL A 359 -2.50 -22.70 -18.33
C VAL A 359 -2.51 -21.27 -18.89
N PRO A 360 -3.38 -20.94 -19.85
CA PRO A 360 -3.29 -19.68 -20.60
C PRO A 360 -3.40 -18.42 -19.74
N GLU A 361 -4.20 -18.47 -18.69
CA GLU A 361 -4.38 -17.36 -17.74
C GLU A 361 -3.12 -17.08 -16.91
N ARG A 362 -2.17 -18.04 -16.87
CA ARG A 362 -0.94 -17.99 -16.08
C ARG A 362 0.32 -18.00 -16.93
N SER A 363 0.22 -18.17 -18.25
CA SER A 363 1.35 -18.17 -19.19
C SER A 363 1.94 -16.78 -19.44
N VAL A 364 1.34 -15.72 -18.89
CA VAL A 364 1.79 -14.34 -18.99
C VAL A 364 1.68 -13.65 -17.64
N MET A 365 2.73 -12.93 -17.24
CA MET A 365 2.69 -12.07 -16.07
C MET A 365 2.99 -10.62 -16.44
N ARG A 366 2.50 -9.71 -15.60
CA ARG A 366 2.87 -8.29 -15.65
C ARG A 366 4.15 -8.09 -14.87
N ILE A 367 5.16 -7.53 -15.51
CA ILE A 367 6.43 -7.12 -14.90
C ILE A 367 6.59 -5.60 -14.98
N ALA A 368 7.48 -5.05 -14.17
CA ALA A 368 7.78 -3.62 -14.22
C ALA A 368 8.31 -3.21 -15.61
N PRO A 369 8.02 -1.99 -16.09
CA PRO A 369 8.47 -1.52 -17.41
C PRO A 369 9.98 -1.61 -17.63
N THR A 370 10.76 -1.43 -16.56
CA THR A 370 12.22 -1.47 -16.55
C THR A 370 12.79 -2.77 -15.99
N ALA A 371 11.95 -3.77 -15.72
CA ALA A 371 12.44 -5.07 -15.26
C ALA A 371 13.33 -5.70 -16.34
N PRO A 372 14.43 -6.37 -15.95
CA PRO A 372 15.32 -7.03 -16.88
C PRO A 372 14.56 -8.06 -17.73
N GLU A 373 15.08 -8.35 -18.91
CA GLU A 373 14.55 -9.45 -19.70
C GLU A 373 14.70 -10.75 -18.93
N THR A 374 13.62 -11.53 -18.88
CA THR A 374 13.61 -12.81 -18.18
C THR A 374 14.35 -13.89 -18.97
N GLY A 375 14.69 -13.64 -20.24
CA GLY A 375 15.24 -14.62 -21.17
C GLY A 375 14.27 -15.75 -21.52
N ALA A 376 13.05 -15.72 -20.95
CA ALA A 376 12.00 -16.65 -21.27
C ALA A 376 11.37 -16.23 -22.59
N ASP A 377 11.16 -17.21 -23.46
CA ASP A 377 10.45 -17.03 -24.71
C ASP A 377 9.05 -17.63 -24.60
N TRP A 378 8.14 -17.10 -25.39
CA TRP A 378 6.85 -17.75 -25.61
C TRP A 378 7.09 -18.98 -26.48
N ALA A 379 7.42 -20.11 -25.84
CA ALA A 379 7.56 -21.39 -26.50
C ALA A 379 6.16 -21.92 -26.88
N VAL A 380 5.56 -21.33 -27.92
CA VAL A 380 4.19 -21.64 -28.29
C VAL A 380 4.15 -22.64 -29.44
N LYS A 381 3.77 -23.88 -29.15
CA LYS A 381 3.48 -24.88 -30.20
C LYS A 381 2.16 -24.59 -30.94
N TRP A 382 1.22 -23.90 -30.30
CA TRP A 382 -0.13 -23.62 -30.78
C TRP A 382 -0.43 -22.13 -30.77
N PRO A 383 -0.98 -21.51 -31.83
CA PRO A 383 -1.22 -20.07 -31.84
C PRO A 383 -2.12 -19.65 -30.65
N ARG A 384 -1.76 -18.55 -29.97
CA ARG A 384 -2.53 -17.97 -28.86
C ARG A 384 -3.32 -16.74 -29.36
N PRO A 385 -4.52 -16.48 -28.81
CA PRO A 385 -5.36 -15.37 -29.27
C PRO A 385 -4.71 -14.01 -28.96
N SER A 386 -4.92 -13.03 -29.84
CA SER A 386 -4.51 -11.64 -29.62
C SER A 386 -5.26 -11.01 -28.44
N ARG A 387 -6.51 -11.44 -28.22
CA ARG A 387 -7.32 -11.06 -27.06
C ARG A 387 -7.78 -12.30 -26.30
N LEU A 388 -7.20 -12.48 -25.11
CA LEU A 388 -7.63 -13.47 -24.12
C LEU A 388 -8.66 -12.83 -23.16
N PHE A 389 -9.75 -13.53 -22.88
CA PHE A 389 -10.74 -13.09 -21.90
C PHE A 389 -10.29 -13.45 -20.48
N ALA A 390 -10.46 -12.52 -19.54
CA ALA A 390 -10.11 -12.74 -18.13
C ALA A 390 -10.92 -13.89 -17.50
N HIS A 391 -12.16 -14.07 -17.98
CA HIS A 391 -13.03 -15.17 -17.63
C HIS A 391 -13.59 -15.77 -18.92
N PRO A 392 -13.37 -17.07 -19.18
CA PRO A 392 -13.97 -17.75 -20.32
C PRO A 392 -15.50 -17.60 -20.31
N GLU A 393 -16.08 -17.29 -21.46
CA GLU A 393 -17.54 -17.18 -21.60
C GLU A 393 -18.12 -18.52 -22.03
N ARG A 394 -19.21 -18.96 -21.39
CA ARG A 394 -19.87 -20.21 -21.77
C ARG A 394 -20.50 -20.08 -23.16
N ILE A 395 -20.34 -21.11 -23.98
CA ILE A 395 -20.96 -21.22 -25.30
C ILE A 395 -21.80 -22.49 -25.38
N GLU A 396 -22.86 -22.42 -26.19
CA GLU A 396 -23.62 -23.61 -26.56
C GLU A 396 -23.04 -24.17 -27.85
N VAL A 397 -22.81 -25.48 -27.89
CA VAL A 397 -22.23 -26.14 -29.07
C VAL A 397 -23.09 -27.30 -29.53
N THR A 398 -23.00 -27.59 -30.82
CA THR A 398 -23.41 -28.87 -31.39
C THR A 398 -22.14 -29.58 -31.86
N ALA A 399 -21.63 -30.48 -31.03
CA ALA A 399 -20.47 -31.33 -31.34
C ALA A 399 -20.95 -32.70 -31.87
N LEU A 400 -20.26 -33.24 -32.88
CA LEU A 400 -20.61 -34.53 -33.48
C LEU A 400 -20.13 -35.72 -32.63
N LEU A 401 -18.98 -35.56 -31.95
CA LEU A 401 -18.31 -36.57 -31.12
C LEU A 401 -17.59 -35.89 -29.94
N PRO A 402 -17.33 -36.60 -28.82
CA PRO A 402 -16.67 -36.02 -27.64
C PRO A 402 -15.31 -35.39 -27.98
N ASP A 403 -14.47 -36.01 -28.81
CA ASP A 403 -13.11 -35.51 -29.10
C ASP A 403 -13.03 -34.56 -30.30
N GLN A 404 -14.17 -34.18 -30.88
CA GLN A 404 -14.18 -33.36 -32.09
C GLN A 404 -14.47 -31.89 -31.78
N PRO A 405 -13.94 -30.97 -32.62
CA PRO A 405 -14.32 -29.57 -32.57
C PRO A 405 -15.83 -29.40 -32.82
N PRO A 406 -16.45 -28.33 -32.31
CA PRO A 406 -17.87 -28.09 -32.49
C PRO A 406 -18.17 -27.78 -33.96
N ALA A 407 -19.24 -28.36 -34.52
CA ALA A 407 -19.67 -28.04 -35.88
C ALA A 407 -20.37 -26.67 -35.95
N VAL A 408 -21.07 -26.32 -34.87
CA VAL A 408 -21.77 -25.05 -34.69
C VAL A 408 -21.63 -24.63 -33.24
N PHE A 409 -21.46 -23.34 -32.98
CA PHE A 409 -21.55 -22.78 -31.64
C PHE A 409 -22.36 -21.48 -31.61
N THR A 410 -22.99 -21.20 -30.48
CA THR A 410 -23.72 -19.95 -30.23
C THR A 410 -22.95 -19.14 -29.18
N TRP A 411 -22.53 -17.94 -29.57
CA TRP A 411 -21.85 -17.00 -28.69
C TRP A 411 -22.54 -15.65 -28.73
N ARG A 412 -22.93 -15.13 -27.55
CA ARG A 412 -23.67 -13.86 -27.38
C ARG A 412 -24.92 -13.77 -28.28
N GLY A 413 -25.67 -14.86 -28.37
CA GLY A 413 -26.89 -14.95 -29.18
C GLY A 413 -26.67 -15.11 -30.69
N LYS A 414 -25.43 -15.04 -31.19
CA LYS A 414 -25.12 -15.27 -32.61
C LYS A 414 -24.66 -16.71 -32.81
N ARG A 415 -25.41 -17.45 -33.63
CA ARG A 415 -25.06 -18.81 -34.08
C ARG A 415 -24.01 -18.73 -35.18
N ARG A 416 -22.94 -19.52 -35.06
CA ARG A 416 -21.79 -19.55 -35.97
C ARG A 416 -21.48 -20.97 -36.37
N ARG A 417 -21.34 -21.20 -37.68
CA ARG A 417 -20.96 -22.50 -38.23
C ARG A 417 -19.45 -22.54 -38.41
N VAL A 418 -18.83 -23.60 -37.90
CA VAL A 418 -17.39 -23.81 -37.98
C VAL A 418 -17.06 -24.41 -39.34
N LYS A 419 -16.14 -23.77 -40.06
CA LYS A 419 -15.65 -24.18 -41.37
C LYS A 419 -14.35 -24.96 -41.27
N ARG A 420 -13.46 -24.54 -40.36
CA ARG A 420 -12.17 -25.19 -40.08
C ARG A 420 -11.91 -25.21 -38.58
N ALA A 421 -11.20 -26.22 -38.12
CA ALA A 421 -10.81 -26.32 -36.73
C ALA A 421 -9.49 -27.07 -36.58
N ASP A 422 -8.62 -26.57 -35.71
CA ASP A 422 -7.36 -27.20 -35.31
C ASP A 422 -7.43 -27.57 -33.81
N GLY A 423 -6.93 -28.75 -33.44
CA GLY A 423 -6.93 -29.27 -32.07
C GLY A 423 -7.21 -30.78 -31.99
N PRO A 424 -7.38 -31.36 -30.78
CA PRO A 424 -7.32 -30.68 -29.49
C PRO A 424 -5.89 -30.40 -29.02
N GLU A 425 -5.66 -29.20 -28.51
CA GLU A 425 -4.55 -28.92 -27.59
C GLU A 425 -5.03 -29.24 -26.17
N ARG A 426 -4.51 -30.34 -25.60
CA ARG A 426 -4.85 -30.75 -24.23
C ARG A 426 -3.97 -30.03 -23.21
N ILE A 427 -4.61 -29.26 -22.33
CA ILE A 427 -3.95 -28.53 -21.24
C ILE A 427 -4.41 -29.14 -19.91
N PHE A 428 -3.45 -29.54 -19.10
CA PHE A 428 -3.70 -30.05 -17.74
C PHE A 428 -3.67 -28.92 -16.73
N GLY A 429 -4.50 -29.03 -15.69
CA GLY A 429 -4.50 -28.15 -14.55
C GLY A 429 -3.19 -28.23 -13.77
N GLU A 430 -2.76 -27.11 -13.19
CA GLU A 430 -1.53 -27.08 -12.40
C GLU A 430 -1.88 -27.35 -10.94
N TRP A 431 -1.98 -28.63 -10.62
CA TRP A 431 -2.39 -29.12 -9.30
C TRP A 431 -1.52 -28.60 -8.14
N TRP A 432 -0.26 -28.26 -8.41
CA TRP A 432 0.65 -27.66 -7.44
C TRP A 432 0.31 -26.20 -7.11
N GLN A 433 -0.45 -25.50 -7.96
CA GLN A 433 -0.95 -24.15 -7.66
C GLN A 433 -2.30 -24.17 -6.96
N ARG A 434 -3.20 -25.06 -7.37
CA ARG A 434 -4.56 -25.16 -6.84
C ARG A 434 -4.95 -26.63 -6.69
N PRO A 435 -5.28 -27.09 -5.47
CA PRO A 435 -5.76 -28.47 -5.28
C PRO A 435 -7.00 -28.82 -6.11
N ARG A 436 -7.85 -27.83 -6.42
CA ARG A 436 -9.04 -28.01 -7.29
C ARG A 436 -8.70 -28.30 -8.76
N GLU A 437 -7.46 -28.10 -9.18
CA GLU A 437 -6.99 -28.38 -10.54
C GLU A 437 -6.35 -29.78 -10.66
N MET A 438 -6.44 -30.63 -9.62
CA MET A 438 -5.76 -31.93 -9.55
C MET A 438 -6.05 -32.86 -10.74
N GLN A 439 -7.30 -32.90 -11.19
CA GLN A 439 -7.75 -33.71 -12.33
C GLN A 439 -8.21 -32.84 -13.50
N ALA A 440 -8.11 -31.50 -13.39
CA ALA A 440 -8.71 -30.60 -14.37
C ALA A 440 -8.02 -30.74 -15.72
N VAL A 441 -8.81 -30.96 -16.77
CA VAL A 441 -8.33 -31.01 -18.17
C VAL A 441 -9.09 -29.98 -18.98
N ARG A 442 -8.43 -29.37 -19.97
CA ARG A 442 -9.08 -28.52 -20.96
C ARG A 442 -8.57 -28.87 -22.35
N ASP A 443 -9.48 -29.28 -23.22
CA ASP A 443 -9.17 -29.55 -24.62
C ASP A 443 -9.53 -28.31 -25.45
N TYR A 444 -8.51 -27.58 -25.89
CA TYR A 444 -8.63 -26.36 -26.67
C TYR A 444 -8.64 -26.63 -28.18
N PHE A 445 -9.44 -25.83 -28.89
CA PHE A 445 -9.56 -25.84 -30.33
C PHE A 445 -9.49 -24.41 -30.86
N VAL A 446 -8.79 -24.22 -31.97
CA VAL A 446 -8.85 -22.99 -32.76
C VAL A 446 -9.88 -23.23 -33.86
N VAL A 447 -11.00 -22.50 -33.83
CA VAL A 447 -12.10 -22.68 -34.80
C VAL A 447 -12.26 -21.44 -35.67
N GLU A 448 -12.39 -21.64 -36.98
CA GLU A 448 -12.68 -20.60 -37.97
C GLU A 448 -14.15 -20.72 -38.41
N ASP A 449 -14.91 -19.62 -38.32
CA ASP A 449 -16.29 -19.59 -38.81
C ASP A 449 -16.39 -19.36 -40.33
N GLU A 450 -17.59 -19.49 -40.90
CA GLU A 450 -17.82 -19.25 -42.34
C GLU A 450 -17.49 -17.81 -42.79
N GLN A 451 -17.40 -16.85 -41.87
CA GLN A 451 -17.04 -15.45 -42.13
C GLN A 451 -15.51 -15.24 -42.06
N GLY A 452 -14.74 -16.27 -41.70
CA GLY A 452 -13.28 -16.23 -41.57
C GLY A 452 -12.79 -15.78 -40.19
N GLU A 453 -13.70 -15.56 -39.24
CA GLU A 453 -13.33 -15.14 -37.89
C GLU A 453 -12.82 -16.35 -37.09
N ARG A 454 -11.72 -16.16 -36.36
CA ARG A 454 -11.06 -17.23 -35.59
C ARG A 454 -11.25 -17.08 -34.08
N TYR A 455 -11.69 -18.15 -33.46
CA TYR A 455 -12.03 -18.23 -32.03
C TYR A 455 -11.20 -19.31 -31.35
N TRP A 456 -10.85 -19.04 -30.10
CA TRP A 456 -10.22 -20.02 -29.24
C TRP A 456 -11.25 -20.54 -28.24
N VAL A 457 -11.67 -21.78 -28.42
CA VAL A 457 -12.70 -22.44 -27.62
C VAL A 457 -12.12 -23.66 -26.92
N TYR A 458 -12.67 -24.03 -25.77
CA TYR A 458 -12.28 -25.27 -25.10
C TYR A 458 -13.46 -25.99 -24.49
N ARG A 459 -13.28 -27.30 -24.33
CA ARG A 459 -14.12 -28.15 -23.49
C ARG A 459 -13.46 -28.30 -22.12
N ALA A 460 -14.22 -28.08 -21.05
CA ALA A 460 -13.77 -28.36 -19.69
C ALA A 460 -13.88 -29.86 -19.40
N GLY A 461 -12.76 -30.58 -19.40
CA GLY A 461 -12.69 -32.04 -19.24
C GLY A 461 -12.29 -32.75 -20.52
N ASP A 462 -11.77 -33.96 -20.37
CA ASP A 462 -11.21 -34.77 -21.46
C ASP A 462 -12.26 -35.37 -22.40
N GLY A 463 -13.56 -35.27 -22.06
CA GLY A 463 -14.68 -35.78 -22.86
C GLY A 463 -15.10 -37.21 -22.52
N VAL A 464 -14.43 -37.86 -21.58
CA VAL A 464 -14.68 -39.25 -21.18
C VAL A 464 -14.93 -39.35 -19.68
N ASP A 465 -14.07 -38.74 -18.87
CA ASP A 465 -14.10 -38.81 -17.42
C ASP A 465 -14.70 -37.53 -16.81
N LEU A 466 -15.78 -37.72 -16.06
CA LEU A 466 -16.51 -36.66 -15.34
C LEU A 466 -15.68 -36.02 -14.22
N GLU A 467 -14.65 -36.71 -13.71
CA GLU A 467 -13.73 -36.16 -12.72
C GLU A 467 -12.83 -35.08 -13.33
N THR A 468 -12.60 -35.11 -14.65
CA THR A 468 -11.68 -34.18 -15.32
C THR A 468 -12.30 -32.82 -15.66
N GLY A 469 -13.63 -32.71 -15.64
CA GLY A 469 -14.34 -31.46 -15.89
C GLY A 469 -15.82 -31.63 -16.21
N SER A 470 -16.52 -30.50 -16.39
CA SER A 470 -17.99 -30.45 -16.58
C SER A 470 -18.46 -30.80 -18.00
N HIS A 471 -17.53 -31.04 -18.92
CA HIS A 471 -17.70 -31.15 -20.37
C HIS A 471 -18.42 -29.97 -21.05
N LEU A 472 -18.57 -28.86 -20.34
CA LEU A 472 -19.12 -27.62 -20.88
C LEU A 472 -18.09 -26.95 -21.79
N TRP A 473 -18.61 -26.21 -22.77
CA TRP A 473 -17.80 -25.48 -23.74
C TRP A 473 -17.73 -24.00 -23.40
N PHE A 474 -16.56 -23.44 -23.62
CA PHE A 474 -16.26 -22.04 -23.34
C PHE A 474 -15.47 -21.45 -24.50
N ILE A 475 -15.68 -20.17 -24.75
CA ILE A 475 -14.79 -19.34 -25.56
C ILE A 475 -13.85 -18.59 -24.63
N HIS A 476 -12.56 -18.69 -24.89
CA HIS A 476 -11.51 -18.09 -24.06
C HIS A 476 -10.82 -16.91 -24.74
N GLY A 477 -10.83 -16.85 -26.07
CA GLY A 477 -10.25 -15.71 -26.77
C GLY A 477 -10.62 -15.63 -28.25
N VAL A 478 -10.20 -14.52 -28.86
CA VAL A 478 -10.38 -14.22 -30.29
C VAL A 478 -9.04 -13.84 -30.90
N PHE A 479 -8.80 -14.29 -32.14
CA PHE A 479 -7.55 -14.02 -32.85
C PHE A 479 -7.58 -12.69 -33.61
N GLY A 480 -8.78 -12.19 -33.95
CA GLY A 480 -8.98 -10.97 -34.73
C GLY A 480 -9.03 -11.21 -36.22
#